data_AF-B8A3Q5-F1
#
_entry.id   AF-B8A3Q5-F1
#
_cell.length_a   1.000
_cell.length_b   1.000
_cell.length_c   1.000
_cell.angle_alpha   90.00
_cell.angle_beta   90.00
_cell.angle_gamma   90.00
#
_symmetry.space_group_name_H-M   'P 1'
#
loop_
_entity.id
_entity.type
_entity.pdbx_description
1 polymer ?
#
loop_
_entity_poly.entity_id
_entity_poly.type
_entity_poly.pdbx_seq_one_letter_code
_entity_poly.pdbx_strand_id
1 'polypeptide(L)'
;MATPGATCAISSALARPPALLDYAAIHACLLRGDARRSLPLLALLLLLHFRLLAAAASARFTPAVSRLAARLRLSPSMAAVTLLALGNGAPDAFASAAALGGPRGMPRAGLAAVLSAGAFVSAFVVGAVALVAAPFAVPPPSFARDVFFYLLAASALFYVYLSAEIFLWQ
;
A
#
# COMPACT_ATOMS: atom_id res chain seq x y z
N MET A 1 27.46 -10.21 -21.84
CA MET A 1 26.45 -11.17 -21.32
C MET A 1 26.90 -11.63 -19.94
N ALA A 2 26.17 -11.28 -18.88
CA ALA A 2 26.48 -11.77 -17.54
C ALA A 2 26.12 -13.27 -17.43
N THR A 3 26.95 -14.07 -16.77
CA THR A 3 26.65 -15.48 -16.51
C THR A 3 25.49 -15.60 -15.50
N PRO A 4 24.65 -16.64 -15.57
CA PRO A 4 23.50 -16.81 -14.67
C PRO A 4 23.88 -16.83 -13.17
N GLY A 5 25.12 -17.21 -12.83
CA GLY A 5 25.64 -17.12 -11.47
C GLY A 5 25.91 -15.68 -11.00
N ALA A 6 26.36 -14.79 -11.90
CA ALA A 6 26.61 -13.39 -11.58
C ALA A 6 25.30 -12.61 -11.36
N THR A 7 24.27 -12.88 -12.16
CA THR A 7 22.93 -12.27 -11.99
C THR A 7 22.26 -12.71 -10.69
N CYS A 8 22.44 -13.96 -10.27
CA CYS A 8 21.93 -14.44 -8.98
C CYS A 8 22.60 -13.75 -7.78
N ALA A 9 23.94 -13.62 -7.80
CA ALA A 9 24.69 -12.95 -6.74
C ALA A 9 24.33 -11.46 -6.63
N ILE A 10 24.09 -10.78 -7.76
CA ILE A 10 23.67 -9.38 -7.79
C ILE A 10 22.22 -9.24 -7.29
N SER A 11 21.30 -10.09 -7.73
CA SER A 11 19.89 -10.02 -7.33
C SER A 11 19.71 -10.25 -5.82
N SER A 12 20.42 -11.23 -5.25
CA SER A 12 20.40 -11.52 -3.81
C SER A 12 21.11 -10.43 -2.99
N ALA A 13 22.09 -9.73 -3.55
CA ALA A 13 22.72 -8.59 -2.90
C ALA A 13 21.82 -7.32 -2.89
N LEU A 14 20.98 -7.14 -3.92
CA LEU A 14 20.02 -6.03 -4.02
C LEU A 14 18.75 -6.24 -3.18
N ALA A 15 18.40 -7.48 -2.85
CA ALA A 15 17.28 -7.79 -1.96
C ALA A 15 17.64 -7.53 -0.48
N ARG A 16 17.63 -6.26 -0.07
CA ARG A 16 17.67 -5.89 1.37
C ARG A 16 16.57 -4.88 1.67
N PRO A 17 15.70 -5.12 2.68
CA PRO A 17 15.79 -6.10 3.78
C PRO A 17 15.41 -7.56 3.40
N PRO A 18 15.65 -8.56 4.28
CA PRO A 18 15.23 -9.94 4.02
C PRO A 18 13.70 -10.00 3.96
N ALA A 19 13.16 -9.98 2.74
CA ALA A 19 11.76 -10.30 2.50
C ALA A 19 11.52 -11.78 2.82
N LEU A 20 10.31 -12.11 3.30
CA LEU A 20 9.92 -13.49 3.57
C LEU A 20 10.08 -14.39 2.33
N LEU A 21 9.91 -13.81 1.13
CA LEU A 21 10.19 -14.44 -0.15
C LEU A 21 10.86 -13.42 -1.08
N ASP A 22 12.04 -13.73 -1.60
CA ASP A 22 12.72 -12.92 -2.62
C ASP A 22 12.36 -13.41 -4.03
N TYR A 23 11.38 -12.76 -4.63
CA TYR A 23 10.92 -13.06 -5.99
C TYR A 23 12.00 -12.83 -7.05
N ALA A 24 12.92 -11.89 -6.82
CA ALA A 24 14.01 -11.59 -7.74
C ALA A 24 15.06 -12.70 -7.70
N ALA A 25 15.41 -13.21 -6.51
CA ALA A 25 16.25 -14.40 -6.38
C ALA A 25 15.56 -15.66 -6.95
N ILE A 26 14.25 -15.83 -6.78
CA ILE A 26 13.54 -16.95 -7.41
C ILE A 26 13.68 -16.88 -8.94
N HIS A 27 13.44 -15.73 -9.55
CA HIS A 27 13.58 -15.58 -11.00
C HIS A 27 15.03 -15.75 -11.48
N ALA A 28 15.99 -15.07 -10.84
CA ALA A 28 17.38 -15.02 -11.28
C ALA A 28 18.18 -16.29 -10.91
N CYS A 29 18.02 -16.81 -9.69
CA CYS A 29 18.78 -17.94 -9.18
C CYS A 29 18.13 -19.29 -9.48
N LEU A 30 16.83 -19.44 -9.17
CA LEU A 30 16.15 -20.73 -9.28
C LEU A 30 15.70 -21.02 -10.71
N LEU A 31 15.14 -20.02 -11.41
CA LEU A 31 14.66 -20.16 -12.78
C LEU A 31 15.65 -19.68 -13.85
N ARG A 32 16.89 -19.32 -13.45
CA ARG A 32 17.98 -18.90 -14.34
C ARG A 32 17.60 -17.77 -15.31
N GLY A 33 16.66 -16.91 -14.93
CA GLY A 33 16.17 -15.82 -15.75
C GLY A 33 15.20 -16.21 -16.88
N ASP A 34 14.69 -17.45 -16.89
CA ASP A 34 13.73 -17.88 -17.92
C ASP A 34 12.32 -17.35 -17.64
N ALA A 35 11.95 -16.28 -18.37
CA ALA A 35 10.65 -15.62 -18.26
C ALA A 35 9.45 -16.55 -18.48
N ARG A 36 9.58 -17.55 -19.36
CA ARG A 36 8.47 -18.45 -19.72
C ARG A 36 8.03 -19.32 -18.56
N ARG A 37 8.96 -19.67 -17.68
CA ARG A 37 8.70 -20.47 -16.47
C ARG A 37 8.44 -19.59 -15.26
N SER A 38 9.10 -18.44 -15.17
CA SER A 38 8.94 -17.56 -14.01
C SER A 38 7.61 -16.85 -13.97
N LEU A 39 7.10 -16.38 -15.13
CA LEU A 39 5.80 -15.71 -15.21
C LEU A 39 4.65 -16.56 -14.65
N PRO A 40 4.41 -17.82 -15.11
CA PRO A 40 3.32 -18.62 -14.58
C PRO A 40 3.53 -18.99 -13.10
N LEU A 41 4.77 -19.24 -12.67
CA LEU A 41 5.07 -19.54 -11.27
C LEU A 41 4.79 -18.34 -10.35
N LEU A 42 5.27 -17.15 -10.73
CA LEU A 42 5.04 -15.91 -9.97
C LEU A 42 3.56 -15.53 -9.96
N ALA A 43 2.86 -15.71 -11.09
CA ALA A 43 1.41 -15.51 -11.15
C ALA A 43 0.65 -16.48 -10.23
N LEU A 44 1.04 -17.76 -10.21
CA LEU A 44 0.47 -18.76 -9.31
C LEU A 44 0.73 -18.42 -7.84
N LEU A 45 1.97 -18.03 -7.51
CA LEU A 45 2.34 -17.58 -6.17
C LEU A 45 1.51 -16.36 -5.76
N LEU A 46 1.35 -15.37 -6.65
CA LEU A 46 0.53 -14.18 -6.40
C LEU A 46 -0.93 -14.56 -6.12
N LEU A 47 -1.52 -15.44 -6.93
CA LEU A 47 -2.88 -15.93 -6.73
C LEU A 47 -3.03 -16.65 -5.38
N LEU A 48 -2.06 -17.48 -5.01
CA LEU A 48 -2.05 -18.17 -3.72
C LEU A 48 -2.02 -17.16 -2.56
N HIS A 49 -1.16 -16.14 -2.62
CA HIS A 49 -1.10 -15.10 -1.59
C HIS A 49 -2.43 -14.35 -1.48
N PHE A 50 -3.05 -13.96 -2.59
CA PHE A 50 -4.38 -13.33 -2.57
C PHE A 50 -5.44 -14.23 -1.94
N ARG A 51 -5.45 -15.53 -2.26
CA ARG A 51 -6.38 -16.49 -1.65
C ARG A 51 -6.18 -16.62 -0.14
N LEU A 52 -4.92 -16.72 0.31
CA LEU A 52 -4.59 -16.80 1.73
C LEU A 52 -4.98 -15.53 2.48
N LEU A 53 -4.69 -14.36 1.91
CA LEU A 53 -5.09 -13.06 2.47
C LEU A 53 -6.62 -12.94 2.55
N ALA A 54 -7.34 -13.30 1.50
CA ALA A 54 -8.81 -13.26 1.49
C ALA A 54 -9.43 -14.23 2.52
N ALA A 55 -8.86 -15.42 2.66
CA ALA A 55 -9.29 -16.38 3.68
C ALA A 55 -9.00 -15.87 5.11
N ALA A 56 -7.82 -15.31 5.34
CA ALA A 56 -7.47 -14.72 6.64
C ALA A 56 -8.35 -13.51 6.96
N ALA A 57 -8.62 -12.65 5.97
CA ALA A 57 -9.47 -11.49 6.12
C ALA A 57 -10.90 -11.90 6.52
N SER A 58 -11.49 -12.84 5.80
CA SER A 58 -12.86 -13.31 6.10
C SER A 58 -12.94 -14.08 7.43
N ALA A 59 -11.96 -14.92 7.76
CA ALA A 59 -12.01 -15.76 8.97
C ALA A 59 -11.64 -15.01 10.26
N ARG A 60 -10.77 -13.99 10.18
CA ARG A 60 -10.20 -13.32 11.37
C ARG A 60 -10.48 -11.83 11.42
N PHE A 61 -10.24 -11.12 10.31
CA PHE A 61 -10.31 -9.66 10.29
C PHE A 61 -11.75 -9.15 10.32
N THR A 62 -12.62 -9.66 9.44
CA THR A 62 -14.04 -9.23 9.39
C THR A 62 -14.76 -9.46 10.72
N PRO A 63 -14.69 -10.64 11.38
CA PRO A 63 -15.32 -10.83 12.68
C PRO A 63 -14.75 -9.91 13.77
N ALA A 64 -13.45 -9.62 13.75
CA ALA A 64 -12.84 -8.69 14.69
C ALA A 64 -13.36 -7.26 14.51
N VAL A 65 -13.42 -6.78 13.26
CA VAL A 65 -13.96 -5.46 12.91
C VAL A 65 -15.44 -5.37 13.31
N SER A 66 -16.25 -6.40 13.01
CA SER A 66 -17.67 -6.42 13.37
C SER A 66 -17.89 -6.37 14.89
N ARG A 67 -17.11 -7.13 15.68
CA ARG A 67 -17.20 -7.08 17.15
C ARG A 67 -16.80 -5.73 17.70
N LEU A 68 -15.75 -5.12 17.15
CA LEU A 68 -15.28 -3.81 17.58
C LEU A 68 -16.29 -2.71 17.20
N ALA A 69 -16.84 -2.76 16.00
CA ALA A 69 -17.91 -1.86 15.54
C ALA A 69 -19.14 -1.94 16.45
N ALA A 70 -19.55 -3.15 16.85
CA ALA A 70 -20.67 -3.35 17.78
C ALA A 70 -20.40 -2.74 19.17
N ARG A 71 -19.19 -2.93 19.71
CA ARG A 71 -18.79 -2.36 21.01
C ARG A 71 -18.74 -0.84 20.98
N LEU A 72 -18.28 -0.27 19.86
CA LEU A 72 -18.20 1.18 19.64
C LEU A 72 -19.53 1.79 19.14
N ARG A 73 -20.57 0.97 18.96
CA ARG A 73 -21.89 1.37 18.41
C ARG A 73 -21.78 2.10 17.06
N LEU A 74 -20.83 1.69 16.22
CA LEU A 74 -20.64 2.27 14.89
C LEU A 74 -21.63 1.68 13.89
N SER A 75 -22.13 2.51 12.97
CA SER A 75 -22.84 2.02 11.79
C SER A 75 -21.88 1.26 10.87
N PRO A 76 -22.39 0.36 9.99
CA PRO A 76 -21.54 -0.37 9.05
C PRO A 76 -20.68 0.54 8.17
N SER A 77 -21.24 1.66 7.72
CA SER A 77 -20.52 2.67 6.94
C SER A 77 -19.40 3.31 7.75
N MET A 78 -19.66 3.67 9.02
CA MET A 78 -18.63 4.23 9.90
C MET A 78 -17.52 3.22 10.20
N ALA A 79 -17.87 1.95 10.42
CA ALA A 79 -16.89 0.89 10.63
C ALA A 79 -16.01 0.65 9.40
N ALA A 80 -16.57 0.77 8.19
CA ALA A 80 -15.80 0.67 6.95
C ALA A 80 -14.83 1.85 6.78
N VAL A 81 -15.29 3.10 6.92
CA VAL A 81 -14.41 4.26 6.71
C VAL A 81 -13.38 4.47 7.82
N THR A 82 -13.55 3.83 8.98
CA THR A 82 -12.61 3.92 10.11
C THR A 82 -11.81 2.64 10.31
N LEU A 83 -12.44 1.57 10.82
CA LEU A 83 -11.76 0.35 11.26
C LEU A 83 -11.21 -0.46 10.09
N LEU A 84 -11.97 -0.57 8.99
CA LEU A 84 -11.50 -1.27 7.79
C LEU A 84 -10.39 -0.48 7.09
N ALA A 85 -10.56 0.84 6.95
CA ALA A 85 -9.53 1.72 6.42
C ALA A 85 -8.25 1.69 7.27
N LEU A 86 -8.37 1.71 8.60
CA LEU A 86 -7.26 1.60 9.54
C LEU A 86 -6.55 0.24 9.41
N GLY A 87 -7.28 -0.87 9.34
CA GLY A 87 -6.67 -2.20 9.23
C GLY A 87 -5.89 -2.40 7.93
N ASN A 88 -6.30 -1.75 6.85
CA ASN A 88 -5.54 -1.73 5.60
C ASN A 88 -4.33 -0.78 5.65
N GLY A 89 -4.48 0.42 6.24
CA GLY A 89 -3.41 1.43 6.27
C GLY A 89 -2.36 1.27 7.38
N ALA A 90 -2.68 0.58 8.47
CA ALA A 90 -1.76 0.34 9.57
C ALA A 90 -0.45 -0.37 9.16
N PRO A 91 -0.45 -1.49 8.41
CA PRO A 91 0.80 -2.13 7.99
C PRO A 91 1.69 -1.20 7.15
N ASP A 92 1.10 -0.38 6.27
CA ASP A 92 1.84 0.57 5.44
C ASP A 92 2.45 1.71 6.28
N ALA A 93 1.71 2.20 7.29
CA ALA A 93 2.20 3.19 8.23
C ALA A 93 3.36 2.64 9.07
N PHE A 94 3.26 1.41 9.57
CA PHE A 94 4.35 0.77 10.33
C PHE A 94 5.57 0.46 9.45
N ALA A 95 5.38 0.01 8.22
CA ALA A 95 6.47 -0.19 7.26
C ALA A 95 7.19 1.13 6.95
N SER A 96 6.43 2.22 6.79
CA SER A 96 6.97 3.56 6.58
C SER A 96 7.73 4.05 7.82
N ALA A 97 7.16 3.89 9.02
CA ALA A 97 7.83 4.25 10.27
C ALA A 97 9.13 3.46 10.49
N ALA A 98 9.13 2.15 10.19
CA ALA A 98 10.34 1.32 10.25
C ALA A 98 11.40 1.78 9.22
N ALA A 99 10.97 2.25 8.05
CA ALA A 99 11.87 2.84 7.05
C ALA A 99 12.43 4.21 7.46
N LEU A 100 11.75 4.94 8.36
CA LEU A 100 12.23 6.21 8.93
C LEU A 100 13.21 6.00 10.10
N GLY A 101 12.98 4.99 10.96
CA GLY A 101 13.72 4.80 12.22
C GLY A 101 14.91 3.83 12.18
N GLY A 102 15.16 3.14 11.07
CA GLY A 102 16.24 2.15 10.97
C GLY A 102 17.63 2.77 10.78
N PRO A 103 18.73 2.19 11.31
CA PRO A 103 20.11 2.68 11.13
C PRO A 103 20.58 2.79 9.65
N ARG A 104 19.80 2.22 8.71
CA ARG A 104 19.98 2.29 7.25
C ARG A 104 18.62 2.46 6.53
N GLY A 105 17.66 3.10 7.19
CA GLY A 105 16.34 3.35 6.62
C GLY A 105 16.44 4.14 5.32
N MET A 106 15.55 3.87 4.37
CA MET A 106 15.33 4.72 3.19
C MET A 106 14.08 5.57 3.44
N PRO A 107 14.17 6.65 4.24
CA PRO A 107 13.01 7.45 4.63
C PRO A 107 12.27 8.01 3.41
N ARG A 108 13.02 8.35 2.34
CA ARG A 108 12.46 8.79 1.05
C ARG A 108 11.60 7.74 0.37
N ALA A 109 11.91 6.45 0.48
CA ALA A 109 11.15 5.37 -0.17
C ALA A 109 9.82 5.13 0.55
N GLY A 110 9.81 5.13 1.89
CA GLY A 110 8.58 5.02 2.68
C GLY A 110 7.63 6.21 2.44
N LEU A 111 8.17 7.43 2.47
CA LEU A 111 7.39 8.65 2.24
C LEU A 111 6.85 8.72 0.79
N ALA A 112 7.66 8.31 -0.20
CA ALA A 112 7.23 8.23 -1.60
C ALA A 112 6.13 7.18 -1.84
N ALA A 113 6.12 6.06 -1.12
CA ALA A 113 5.06 5.07 -1.21
C ALA A 113 3.72 5.63 -0.70
N VAL A 114 3.71 6.32 0.45
CA VAL A 114 2.49 6.94 1.01
C VAL A 114 1.99 8.08 0.12
N LEU A 115 2.89 8.92 -0.39
CA LEU A 115 2.53 10.01 -1.30
C LEU A 115 2.01 9.51 -2.65
N SER A 116 2.65 8.50 -3.25
CA SER A 116 2.18 7.96 -4.52
C SER A 116 0.83 7.25 -4.38
N ALA A 117 0.60 6.57 -3.25
CA ALA A 117 -0.71 6.01 -2.92
C ALA A 117 -1.77 7.10 -2.74
N GLY A 118 -1.49 8.16 -1.96
CA GLY A 118 -2.40 9.29 -1.79
C GLY A 118 -2.67 10.04 -3.10
N ALA A 119 -1.63 10.29 -3.91
CA ALA A 119 -1.74 10.93 -5.21
C ALA A 119 -2.59 10.10 -6.19
N PHE A 120 -2.35 8.78 -6.24
CA PHE A 120 -3.15 7.85 -7.04
C PHE A 120 -4.62 7.87 -6.63
N VAL A 121 -4.94 7.85 -5.32
CA VAL A 121 -6.32 7.94 -4.85
C VAL A 121 -6.95 9.30 -5.22
N SER A 122 -6.26 10.43 -5.05
CA SER A 122 -6.81 11.74 -5.49
C SER A 122 -7.04 11.81 -6.98
N ALA A 123 -6.08 11.41 -7.80
CA ALA A 123 -6.14 11.67 -9.23
C ALA A 123 -7.04 10.63 -9.93
N PHE A 124 -6.85 9.36 -9.60
CA PHE A 124 -7.51 8.27 -10.29
C PHE A 124 -8.88 7.96 -9.67
N VAL A 125 -8.99 7.83 -8.34
CA VAL A 125 -10.26 7.43 -7.71
C VAL A 125 -11.25 8.58 -7.72
N VAL A 126 -10.86 9.80 -7.34
CA VAL A 126 -11.78 10.96 -7.40
C VAL A 126 -12.14 11.27 -8.85
N GLY A 127 -11.18 11.22 -9.78
CA GLY A 127 -11.42 11.42 -11.20
C GLY A 127 -12.38 10.38 -11.79
N ALA A 128 -12.17 9.09 -11.49
CA ALA A 128 -13.05 8.02 -11.94
C ALA A 128 -14.44 8.13 -11.31
N VAL A 129 -14.55 8.45 -10.02
CA VAL A 129 -15.85 8.68 -9.37
C VAL A 129 -16.56 9.89 -9.99
N ALA A 130 -15.86 10.99 -10.28
CA ALA A 130 -16.46 12.14 -10.94
C ALA A 130 -17.00 11.82 -12.35
N LEU A 131 -16.29 10.97 -13.10
CA LEU A 131 -16.71 10.54 -14.44
C LEU A 131 -17.84 9.50 -14.41
N VAL A 132 -17.79 8.54 -13.50
CA VAL A 132 -18.75 7.42 -13.40
C VAL A 132 -20.02 7.83 -12.64
N ALA A 133 -19.93 8.76 -11.69
CA ALA A 133 -21.08 9.29 -10.95
C ALA A 133 -21.91 10.31 -11.74
N ALA A 134 -21.60 10.52 -13.03
CA ALA A 134 -22.37 11.37 -13.95
C ALA A 134 -23.91 11.15 -13.95
N PRO A 135 -24.49 9.98 -13.58
CA PRO A 135 -25.94 9.84 -13.46
C PRO A 135 -26.52 10.13 -12.07
N PHE A 136 -25.71 10.47 -11.05
CA PHE A 136 -26.18 10.72 -9.68
C PHE A 136 -25.89 12.16 -9.23
N ALA A 137 -26.91 12.89 -8.79
CA ALA A 137 -26.75 14.25 -8.28
C ALA A 137 -26.00 14.24 -6.93
N VAL A 138 -24.69 14.47 -6.96
CA VAL A 138 -23.89 14.66 -5.75
C VAL A 138 -24.12 16.09 -5.24
N PRO A 139 -24.45 16.30 -3.95
CA PRO A 139 -24.62 17.65 -3.41
C PRO A 139 -23.29 18.41 -3.48
N PRO A 140 -23.21 19.49 -4.29
CA PRO A 140 -21.96 20.20 -4.56
C PRO A 140 -21.24 20.76 -3.33
N PRO A 141 -21.90 21.27 -2.26
CA PRO A 141 -21.16 21.83 -1.12
C PRO A 141 -20.43 20.76 -0.30
N SER A 142 -21.03 19.58 -0.11
CA SER A 142 -20.40 18.48 0.63
C SER A 142 -19.22 17.91 -0.15
N PHE A 143 -19.39 17.72 -1.46
CA PHE A 143 -18.32 17.22 -2.33
C PHE A 143 -17.14 18.19 -2.40
N ALA A 144 -17.40 19.48 -2.61
CA ALA A 144 -16.35 20.50 -2.65
C ALA A 144 -15.58 20.59 -1.33
N ARG A 145 -16.28 20.51 -0.19
CA ARG A 145 -15.66 20.50 1.14
C ARG A 145 -14.73 19.29 1.33
N ASP A 146 -15.21 18.10 0.99
CA ASP A 146 -14.46 16.86 1.22
C ASP A 146 -13.23 16.78 0.28
N VAL A 147 -13.37 17.23 -0.98
CA VAL A 147 -12.24 17.37 -1.92
C VAL A 147 -11.25 18.42 -1.45
N PHE A 148 -11.71 19.56 -0.93
CA PHE A 148 -10.85 20.61 -0.43
C PHE A 148 -10.00 20.15 0.76
N PHE A 149 -10.61 19.53 1.78
CA PHE A 149 -9.87 19.00 2.92
C PHE A 149 -8.88 17.91 2.52
N TYR A 150 -9.25 17.08 1.54
CA TYR A 150 -8.35 16.08 0.98
C TYR A 150 -7.13 16.72 0.29
N LEU A 151 -7.34 17.71 -0.59
CA LEU A 151 -6.25 18.40 -1.28
C LEU A 151 -5.35 19.17 -0.31
N LEU A 152 -5.93 19.76 0.74
CA LEU A 152 -5.17 20.42 1.80
C LEU A 152 -4.27 19.42 2.55
N ALA A 153 -4.80 18.27 2.94
CA ALA A 153 -4.01 17.22 3.60
C ALA A 153 -2.91 16.65 2.67
N ALA A 154 -3.23 16.43 1.40
CA ALA A 154 -2.28 15.92 0.41
C ALA A 154 -1.15 16.93 0.13
N SER A 155 -1.48 18.22 0.02
CA SER A 155 -0.48 19.28 -0.19
C SER A 155 0.39 19.51 1.05
N ALA A 156 -0.16 19.42 2.26
CA ALA A 156 0.63 19.46 3.49
C ALA A 156 1.62 18.27 3.57
N LEU A 157 1.16 17.06 3.24
CA LEU A 157 2.03 15.88 3.18
C LEU A 157 3.14 16.03 2.12
N PHE A 158 2.80 16.59 0.95
CA PHE A 158 3.76 16.88 -0.12
C PHE A 158 4.79 17.94 0.29
N TYR A 159 4.38 18.96 1.04
CA TYR A 159 5.28 19.95 1.61
C TYR A 159 6.27 19.31 2.60
N VAL A 160 5.78 18.46 3.51
CA VAL A 160 6.65 17.70 4.44
C VAL A 160 7.66 16.83 3.69
N TYR A 161 7.25 16.22 2.58
CA TYR A 161 8.16 15.45 1.72
C TYR A 161 9.28 16.29 1.11
N LEU A 162 8.94 17.49 0.61
CA LEU A 162 9.93 18.40 0.05
C LEU A 162 10.86 18.98 1.11
N SER A 163 10.36 19.16 2.34
CA SER A 163 11.14 19.73 3.44
C SER A 163 12.32 18.85 3.87
N ALA A 164 12.33 17.54 3.54
CA ALA A 164 13.38 16.55 3.83
C ALA A 164 13.86 16.43 5.30
N GLU A 165 13.35 17.26 6.19
CA GLU A 165 13.48 17.24 7.63
C GLU A 165 12.13 16.81 8.21
N ILE A 166 12.12 15.72 8.97
CA ILE A 166 10.92 15.18 9.62
C ILE A 166 11.10 15.43 11.10
N PHE A 167 10.42 16.44 11.64
CA PHE A 167 10.42 16.70 13.07
C PHE A 167 9.29 15.90 13.74
N LEU A 168 9.53 15.43 14.97
CA LEU A 168 8.60 14.58 15.74
C LEU A 168 7.24 15.24 16.07
N TRP A 169 7.09 16.55 15.84
CA TRP A 169 5.88 17.33 16.14
C TRP A 169 5.06 17.72 14.90
N GLN A 170 5.49 17.31 13.71
CA GLN A 170 4.73 17.41 12.45
C GLN A 170 3.90 16.15 12.24
#